data_AF-A0A371M6J8-F1
#
_entry.id   AF-A0A371M6J8-F1
#
_cell.length_a   1.000
_cell.length_b   1.000
_cell.length_c   1.000
_cell.angle_alpha   90.00
_cell.angle_beta   90.00
_cell.angle_gamma   90.00
#
_symmetry.space_group_name_H-M   'P 1'
#
loop_
_entity.id
_entity.type
_entity.pdbx_description
1 polymer ?
#
loop_
_entity_poly.entity_id
_entity_poly.type
_entity_poly.pdbx_seq_one_letter_code
_entity_poly.pdbx_strand_id
1 'polypeptide(L)'
;MNPNDTAESATIHSFLNCYLRETGDYAVVPAGDVPVEADAEVVVHAPLSQQGVDLYVPLSYRSPTGRHQFDLPGVYRLPDGETFPLDYTVLVTLVTSELRLDRDDTGAADELLLRVVKSCQNIERFVEARR
;
A
#
# COMPACT_ATOMS: atom_id res chain seq x y z
N MET A 1 19.74 -3.90 -5.54
CA MET A 1 18.39 -4.29 -5.06
C MET A 1 18.01 -5.63 -5.70
N ASN A 2 17.47 -6.57 -4.92
CA ASN A 2 16.98 -7.87 -5.43
C ASN A 2 15.83 -7.65 -6.44
N PRO A 3 15.64 -8.47 -7.51
CA PRO A 3 14.53 -8.28 -8.43
C PRO A 3 13.19 -8.40 -7.71
N ASN A 4 13.11 -9.27 -6.70
CA ASN A 4 11.92 -9.45 -5.87
C ASN A 4 11.58 -8.14 -5.12
N ASP A 5 12.53 -7.59 -4.35
CA ASP A 5 12.33 -6.31 -3.63
C ASP A 5 11.90 -5.18 -4.58
N THR A 6 12.46 -5.15 -5.80
CA THR A 6 12.11 -4.15 -6.82
C THR A 6 10.68 -4.33 -7.31
N ALA A 7 10.25 -5.59 -7.51
CA ALA A 7 8.91 -5.92 -7.97
C ALA A 7 7.86 -5.66 -6.90
N GLU A 8 8.12 -6.03 -5.64
CA GLU A 8 7.24 -5.76 -4.51
C GLU A 8 7.07 -4.25 -4.30
N SER A 9 8.18 -3.50 -4.30
CA SER A 9 8.15 -2.05 -4.18
C SER A 9 7.35 -1.39 -5.32
N ALA A 10 7.58 -1.79 -6.57
CA ALA A 10 6.83 -1.28 -7.71
C ALA A 10 5.33 -1.61 -7.64
N THR A 11 5.00 -2.80 -7.10
CA THR A 11 3.63 -3.25 -6.90
C THR A 11 2.92 -2.41 -5.84
N ILE A 12 3.53 -2.22 -4.66
CA ILE A 12 2.98 -1.36 -3.59
C ILE A 12 2.78 0.07 -4.11
N HIS A 13 3.80 0.64 -4.76
CA HIS A 13 3.71 1.99 -5.32
C HIS A 13 2.55 2.14 -6.30
N SER A 14 2.40 1.20 -7.22
CA SER A 14 1.36 1.28 -8.25
C SER A 14 -0.03 1.10 -7.65
N PHE A 15 -0.20 0.10 -6.80
CA PHE A 15 -1.48 -0.22 -6.18
C PHE A 15 -1.94 0.90 -5.25
N LEU A 16 -1.06 1.36 -4.36
CA LEU A 16 -1.38 2.39 -3.38
C LEU A 16 -1.67 3.73 -4.05
N ASN A 17 -0.89 4.15 -5.06
CA ASN A 17 -1.20 5.38 -5.81
C ASN A 17 -2.57 5.32 -6.50
N CYS A 18 -2.96 4.17 -7.05
CA CYS A 18 -4.30 4.01 -7.62
C CYS A 18 -5.38 4.15 -6.54
N TYR A 19 -5.25 3.41 -5.43
CA TYR A 19 -6.20 3.47 -4.32
C TYR A 19 -6.37 4.90 -3.78
N LEU A 20 -5.26 5.55 -3.38
CA LEU A 20 -5.28 6.90 -2.81
C LEU A 20 -5.89 7.93 -3.77
N ARG A 21 -5.60 7.83 -5.07
CA ARG A 21 -6.14 8.73 -6.09
C ARG A 21 -7.63 8.51 -6.33
N GLU A 22 -8.08 7.26 -6.29
CA GLU A 22 -9.46 6.89 -6.60
C GLU A 22 -10.43 7.13 -5.43
N THR A 23 -9.97 6.92 -4.18
CA THR A 23 -10.78 7.18 -3.00
C THR A 23 -10.65 8.61 -2.50
N GLY A 24 -9.44 9.18 -2.53
CA GLY A 24 -9.15 10.46 -1.89
C GLY A 24 -9.18 10.39 -0.35
N ASP A 25 -9.40 9.21 0.22
CA ASP A 25 -9.55 8.98 1.66
C ASP A 25 -8.20 8.77 2.33
N TYR A 26 -7.38 9.83 2.34
CA TYR A 26 -6.09 9.83 3.02
C TYR A 26 -5.67 11.23 3.45
N ALA A 27 -4.78 11.28 4.44
CA ALA A 27 -4.09 12.48 4.85
C ALA A 27 -2.58 12.31 4.70
N VAL A 28 -1.86 13.43 4.63
CA VAL A 28 -0.41 13.45 4.78
C VAL A 28 -0.12 14.08 6.15
N VAL A 29 0.48 13.30 7.03
CA VAL A 29 0.73 13.66 8.43
C VAL A 29 2.23 13.67 8.73
N PRO A 30 2.70 14.41 9.74
CA PRO A 30 4.10 14.35 10.17
C PRO A 30 4.48 12.94 10.63
N ALA A 31 5.69 12.48 10.30
CA ALA A 31 6.13 11.13 10.67
C ALA A 31 6.23 10.92 12.19
N GLY A 32 6.55 11.98 12.95
CA GLY A 32 6.65 11.92 14.42
C GLY A 32 5.33 11.64 15.15
N ASP A 33 4.19 11.73 14.47
CA ASP A 33 2.86 11.54 15.05
C ASP A 33 2.29 10.12 14.83
N VAL A 34 3.01 9.25 14.12
CA VAL A 34 2.52 7.94 13.67
C VAL A 34 3.51 6.82 13.98
N PRO A 35 3.05 5.55 14.06
CA PRO A 35 3.90 4.44 14.50
C PRO A 35 4.74 3.87 13.35
N VAL A 36 5.47 4.72 12.63
CA VAL A 36 6.40 4.29 11.58
C VAL A 36 7.82 4.75 11.91
N GLU A 37 8.74 3.80 11.96
CA GLU A 37 10.16 4.09 12.05
C GLU A 37 10.74 4.29 10.64
N ALA A 38 10.74 5.54 10.17
CA ALA A 38 11.33 5.93 8.89
C ALA A 38 11.99 7.30 8.97
N ASP A 39 13.02 7.53 8.16
CA ASP A 39 13.72 8.82 8.02
C ASP A 39 12.93 9.84 7.17
N ALA A 40 11.62 9.63 6.99
CA ALA A 40 10.74 10.52 6.24
C ALA A 40 10.20 11.63 7.14
N GLU A 41 10.01 12.83 6.58
CA GLU A 41 9.35 13.94 7.31
C GLU A 41 7.84 13.76 7.41
N VAL A 42 7.25 13.10 6.41
CA VAL A 42 5.80 12.96 6.25
C VAL A 42 5.40 11.56 5.83
N VAL A 43 4.20 11.16 6.24
CA VAL A 43 3.63 9.82 6.07
C VAL A 43 2.22 9.95 5.48
N VAL A 44 1.88 9.09 4.52
CA VAL A 44 0.48 8.89 4.13
C VAL A 44 -0.22 8.11 5.24
N HIS A 45 -1.28 8.69 5.78
CA HIS A 45 -2.24 7.98 6.63
C HIS A 45 -3.52 7.73 5.83
N ALA A 46 -3.86 6.46 5.58
CA ALA A 46 -5.08 6.06 4.90
C ALA A 46 -5.91 5.14 5.82
N PRO A 47 -7.03 5.62 6.39
CA PRO A 47 -7.88 4.82 7.25
C PRO A 47 -8.77 3.87 6.43
N LEU A 48 -8.78 2.59 6.82
CA LEU A 48 -9.72 1.56 6.38
C LEU A 48 -10.83 1.46 7.44
N SER A 49 -11.77 2.40 7.35
CA SER A 49 -12.75 2.69 8.42
C SER A 49 -13.70 1.53 8.72
N GLN A 50 -14.08 0.74 7.71
CA GLN A 50 -14.96 -0.41 7.92
C GLN A 50 -14.28 -1.53 8.72
N GLN A 51 -12.95 -1.62 8.64
CA GLN A 51 -12.14 -2.59 9.38
C GLN A 51 -11.53 -2.02 10.68
N GLY A 52 -11.53 -0.69 10.86
CA GLY A 52 -10.81 -0.03 11.96
C GLY A 52 -9.29 -0.17 11.85
N VAL A 53 -8.77 -0.35 10.63
CA VAL A 53 -7.33 -0.50 10.35
C VAL A 53 -6.80 0.81 9.78
N ASP A 54 -5.60 1.22 10.19
CA ASP A 54 -4.92 2.37 9.61
C ASP A 54 -3.70 1.93 8.80
N LEU A 55 -3.54 2.46 7.59
CA LEU A 55 -2.31 2.32 6.81
C LEU A 55 -1.43 3.56 7.01
N TYR A 56 -0.14 3.33 7.28
CA TYR A 56 0.87 4.38 7.38
C TYR A 56 2.04 4.07 6.45
N VAL A 57 2.26 4.91 5.45
CA VAL A 57 3.31 4.70 4.44
C VAL A 57 4.17 5.96 4.29
N PRO A 58 5.46 5.92 4.65
CA PRO A 58 6.36 7.07 4.55
C PRO A 58 6.47 7.59 3.12
N LEU A 59 6.63 8.90 2.97
CA LEU A 59 6.80 9.55 1.67
C LEU A 59 8.21 10.10 1.51
N SER A 60 8.86 9.71 0.43
CA SER A 60 10.05 10.40 -0.09
C SER A 60 9.67 11.57 -1.01
N TYR A 61 8.50 11.51 -1.66
CA TYR A 61 7.98 12.61 -2.47
C TYR A 61 6.45 12.66 -2.53
N ARG A 62 5.89 13.81 -2.12
CA ARG A 62 4.47 14.13 -2.29
C ARG A 62 4.22 14.70 -3.68
N SER A 63 3.64 13.91 -4.58
CA SER A 63 3.26 14.37 -5.91
C SER A 63 1.95 15.17 -5.91
N PRO A 64 1.90 16.32 -6.62
CA PRO A 64 0.65 17.06 -6.84
C PRO A 64 -0.31 16.38 -7.83
N THR A 65 0.13 15.34 -8.55
CA THR A 65 -0.68 14.61 -9.54
C THR A 65 -1.04 13.18 -9.09
N GLY A 66 -0.86 12.87 -7.80
CA GLY A 66 -1.22 11.57 -7.23
C GLY A 66 -0.27 10.42 -7.59
N ARG A 67 0.94 10.73 -8.09
CA ARG A 67 2.03 9.75 -8.30
C ARG A 67 3.09 9.88 -7.21
N HIS A 68 2.71 9.57 -5.98
CA HIS A 68 3.57 9.65 -4.81
C HIS A 68 4.74 8.66 -4.92
N GLN A 69 5.88 9.03 -4.32
CA GLN A 69 6.98 8.10 -4.06
C GLN A 69 6.99 7.79 -2.57
N PHE A 70 6.96 6.50 -2.26
CA PHE A 70 6.92 5.97 -0.92
C PHE A 70 8.32 5.54 -0.52
N ASP A 71 8.68 5.81 0.74
CA ASP A 71 9.88 5.26 1.35
C ASP A 71 9.46 4.00 2.12
N LEU A 72 9.58 2.85 1.47
CA LEU A 72 9.08 1.56 1.98
C LEU A 72 10.11 0.91 2.92
N PRO A 73 9.66 0.14 3.93
CA PRO A 73 8.30 -0.36 4.13
C PRO A 73 7.36 0.63 4.85
N GLY A 74 6.06 0.51 4.58
CA GLY A 74 5.02 1.07 5.44
C GLY A 74 4.60 0.09 6.52
N VAL A 75 3.64 0.46 7.35
CA VAL A 75 2.99 -0.40 8.33
C VAL A 75 1.47 -0.28 8.25
N TYR A 76 0.77 -1.26 8.81
CA TYR A 76 -0.63 -1.11 9.15
C TYR A 76 -0.83 -1.28 10.66
N ARG A 77 -1.83 -0.60 11.21
CA ARG A 77 -2.21 -0.67 12.62
C ARG A 77 -3.59 -1.31 12.75
N LEU A 78 -3.69 -2.31 13.62
CA LEU A 78 -4.95 -2.98 13.96
C LEU A 78 -5.75 -2.16 15.00
N PRO A 79 -7.05 -2.46 15.18
CA PRO A 79 -7.90 -1.76 16.16
C PRO A 79 -7.40 -1.81 17.61
N ASP A 80 -6.62 -2.84 17.97
CA ASP A 80 -6.00 -2.99 19.30
C ASP A 80 -4.72 -2.16 19.47
N GLY A 81 -4.26 -1.49 18.41
CA GLY A 81 -3.08 -0.65 18.38
C GLY A 81 -1.79 -1.36 17.97
N GLU A 82 -1.81 -2.68 17.76
CA GLU A 82 -0.65 -3.41 17.26
C GLU A 82 -0.31 -3.00 15.83
N THR A 83 0.99 -2.95 15.52
CA THR A 83 1.49 -2.52 14.21
C THR A 83 2.34 -3.60 13.56
N PHE A 84 2.19 -3.73 12.25
CA PHE A 84 2.84 -4.76 11.47
C PHE A 84 3.35 -4.20 10.14
N PRO A 85 4.48 -4.70 9.62
CA PRO A 85 4.97 -4.32 8.30
C PRO A 85 3.93 -4.55 7.21
N LEU A 86 3.86 -3.62 6.26
CA LEU A 86 2.94 -3.70 5.14
C LEU A 86 3.62 -4.33 3.92
N ASP A 87 3.26 -5.57 3.62
CA ASP A 87 3.60 -6.19 2.33
C ASP A 87 2.50 -5.98 1.28
N TYR A 88 2.82 -6.26 0.02
CA TYR A 88 1.90 -6.01 -1.10
C TYR A 88 0.64 -6.90 -1.06
N THR A 89 0.75 -8.14 -0.56
CA THR A 89 -0.40 -9.05 -0.48
C THR A 89 -1.35 -8.66 0.63
N VAL A 90 -0.83 -8.25 1.79
CA VAL A 90 -1.58 -7.70 2.91
C VAL A 90 -2.26 -6.41 2.49
N LEU A 91 -1.54 -5.49 1.82
CA LEU A 91 -2.12 -4.25 1.30
C LEU A 91 -3.34 -4.52 0.40
N VAL A 92 -3.19 -5.39 -0.60
CA VAL A 92 -4.29 -5.72 -1.52
C VAL A 92 -5.45 -6.36 -0.77
N THR A 93 -5.18 -7.27 0.17
CA THR A 93 -6.21 -7.96 0.95
C THR A 93 -6.98 -6.99 1.84
N LEU A 94 -6.30 -6.10 2.56
CA LEU A 94 -6.91 -5.10 3.42
C LEU A 94 -7.77 -4.11 2.62
N VAL A 95 -7.22 -3.56 1.53
CA VAL A 95 -7.94 -2.59 0.68
C VAL A 95 -9.14 -3.21 -0.02
N THR A 96 -9.01 -4.43 -0.54
CA THR A 96 -10.14 -5.11 -1.18
C THR A 96 -11.22 -5.50 -0.19
N SER A 97 -10.85 -5.90 1.03
CA SER A 97 -11.81 -6.17 2.11
C SER A 97 -12.56 -4.90 2.51
N GLU A 98 -11.85 -3.76 2.60
CA GLU A 98 -12.46 -2.45 2.89
C GLU A 98 -13.53 -2.10 1.86
N LEU A 99 -13.17 -2.15 0.57
CA LEU A 99 -14.07 -1.79 -0.53
C LEU A 99 -15.29 -2.71 -0.62
N ARG A 100 -15.16 -3.97 -0.22
CA ARG A 100 -16.28 -4.93 -0.17
C ARG A 100 -17.26 -4.58 0.94
N LEU A 101 -16.75 -4.25 2.13
CA LEU A 101 -17.56 -3.84 3.27
C LEU A 101 -18.32 -2.55 2.99
N ASP A 102 -17.74 -1.64 2.20
CA ASP A 102 -18.38 -0.38 1.79
C ASP A 102 -19.47 -0.56 0.72
N ARG A 103 -19.28 -1.47 -0.24
CA ARG A 103 -20.14 -1.57 -1.45
C ARG A 103 -21.15 -2.71 -1.47
N ASP A 104 -21.17 -3.56 -0.45
CA ASP A 104 -21.97 -4.80 -0.40
C ASP A 104 -21.78 -5.69 -1.66
N ASP A 105 -20.59 -5.61 -2.26
CA ASP A 105 -20.19 -6.38 -3.44
C ASP A 105 -19.23 -7.49 -3.02
N THR A 106 -19.49 -8.70 -3.49
CA THR A 106 -18.75 -9.91 -3.13
C THR A 106 -17.88 -10.43 -4.27
N GLY A 107 -17.94 -9.82 -5.46
CA GLY A 107 -17.26 -10.30 -6.66
C GLY A 107 -15.83 -9.77 -6.84
N ALA A 108 -14.92 -10.65 -7.27
CA ALA A 108 -13.60 -10.34 -7.86
C ALA A 108 -12.40 -9.98 -6.94
N ALA A 109 -12.52 -9.97 -5.61
CA ALA A 109 -11.35 -9.73 -4.73
C ALA A 109 -10.25 -10.80 -4.89
N ASP A 110 -10.64 -12.08 -4.89
CA ASP A 110 -9.70 -13.20 -5.06
C ASP A 110 -9.02 -13.16 -6.44
N GLU A 111 -9.78 -12.77 -7.48
CA GLU A 111 -9.25 -12.61 -8.82
C GLU A 111 -8.26 -11.43 -8.90
N LEU A 112 -8.59 -10.31 -8.26
CA LEU A 112 -7.69 -9.15 -8.19
C LEU A 112 -6.39 -9.50 -7.47
N LEU A 113 -6.45 -10.18 -6.32
CA LEU A 113 -5.26 -10.64 -5.61
C LEU A 113 -4.40 -11.55 -6.50
N LEU A 114 -5.01 -12.53 -7.16
CA LEU A 114 -4.30 -13.41 -8.09
C LEU A 114 -3.62 -12.62 -9.22
N ARG A 115 -4.30 -11.62 -9.77
CA ARG A 115 -3.75 -10.76 -10.84
C ARG A 115 -2.60 -9.88 -10.34
N VAL A 116 -2.69 -9.34 -9.13
CA VAL A 116 -1.60 -8.54 -8.53
C VAL A 116 -0.37 -9.41 -8.27
N VAL A 117 -0.54 -10.60 -7.68
CA VAL A 117 0.57 -11.55 -7.47
C VAL A 117 1.24 -11.90 -8.79
N LYS A 118 0.46 -12.23 -9.83
CA LYS A 118 0.98 -12.50 -11.18
C LYS A 118 1.71 -11.29 -11.76
N SER A 119 1.20 -10.08 -11.56
CA SER A 119 1.86 -8.85 -12.01
C SER A 119 3.21 -8.65 -11.32
N CYS A 120 3.28 -8.85 -10.00
CA CYS A 120 4.53 -8.75 -9.23
C CYS A 120 5.58 -9.75 -9.76
N GLN A 121 5.21 -11.02 -9.94
CA GLN A 121 6.08 -12.04 -10.53
C GLN A 121 6.54 -11.70 -11.95
N ASN A 122 5.66 -11.09 -12.76
CA ASN A 122 6.04 -10.63 -14.10
C ASN A 122 7.04 -9.48 -14.07
N ILE A 123 6.89 -8.53 -13.13
CA ILE A 123 7.86 -7.44 -12.93
C ILE A 123 9.20 -8.01 -12.47
N GLU A 124 9.20 -8.93 -11.50
CA GLU A 124 10.41 -9.60 -11.01
C GLU A 124 11.18 -10.25 -12.15
N ARG A 125 10.51 -11.10 -12.93
CA ARG A 125 11.08 -11.74 -14.13
C ARG A 125 11.60 -10.72 -15.16
N PHE A 126 10.88 -9.62 -15.35
CA PHE A 126 11.27 -8.58 -16.30
C PHE A 126 12.52 -7.83 -15.87
N VAL A 127 12.64 -7.54 -14.57
CA VAL A 127 13.80 -6.90 -13.94
C VAL A 127 14.98 -7.86 -13.96
N GLU A 128 14.78 -9.13 -13.60
CA GLU A 128 15.81 -10.16 -13.62
C GLU A 128 16.42 -10.33 -15.01
N ALA A 129 15.59 -10.37 -16.06
CA ALA A 129 16.05 -10.50 -17.45
C ALA A 129 16.81 -9.28 -18.00
N ARG A 130 16.86 -8.17 -17.26
CA ARG A 130 17.53 -6.91 -17.65
C ARG A 130 18.66 -6.50 -16.72
N ARG A 131 19.08 -7.42 -15.85
CA ARG A 131 20.28 -7.24 -15.05
C ARG A 131 21.55 -7.36 -15.87
#